data_AF-Q0DJ97-F1
#
_entry.id   AF-Q0DJ97-F1
#
_cell.length_a   1.000
_cell.length_b   1.000
_cell.length_c   1.000
_cell.angle_alpha   90.00
_cell.angle_beta   90.00
_cell.angle_gamma   90.00
#
_symmetry.space_group_name_H-M   'P 1'
#
loop_
_entity.id
_entity.type
_entity.pdbx_description
1 polymer ?
#
loop_
_entity_poly.entity_id
_entity_poly.type
_entity_poly.pdbx_seq_one_letter_code
_entity_poly.pdbx_strand_id
1 'polypeptide(L)'
;KGPRWLTFQGCPFRGHNESLNSLNRDNFLEMVKLLASYSKDVREVVLENSPRNEKYTSSDVQKEILSIIAQKVQKSVREEIGNSKYCIMVDEARDKSKKEQMAIVLRFVNKGLIRTLLH
;
A
#
# COMPACT_ATOMS: atom_id res chain seq x y z
N LYS A 1 5.41 1.95 -8.33
CA LYS A 1 5.17 0.49 -8.52
C LYS A 1 5.31 -0.30 -7.21
N GLY A 2 6.24 0.06 -6.33
CA GLY A 2 6.46 -0.64 -5.06
C GLY A 2 5.28 -0.67 -4.09
N PRO A 3 4.66 0.47 -3.71
CA PRO A 3 3.65 0.45 -2.64
C PRO A 3 2.46 -0.44 -2.96
N ARG A 4 2.14 -0.56 -4.26
CA ARG A 4 1.12 -1.45 -4.80
C ARG A 4 1.50 -2.94 -4.64
N TRP A 5 2.77 -3.29 -4.67
CA TRP A 5 3.23 -4.66 -4.46
C TRP A 5 3.09 -5.09 -3.00
N LEU A 6 3.45 -4.22 -2.05
CA LEU A 6 3.30 -4.52 -0.61
C LEU A 6 1.83 -4.73 -0.23
N THR A 7 0.91 -3.91 -0.76
CA THR A 7 -0.53 -4.11 -0.54
C THR A 7 -1.04 -5.40 -1.16
N PHE A 8 -0.55 -5.80 -2.34
CA PHE A 8 -0.98 -7.05 -2.98
C PHE A 8 -0.48 -8.30 -2.27
N GLN A 9 0.69 -8.23 -1.62
CA GLN A 9 1.28 -9.36 -0.89
C GLN A 9 0.83 -9.43 0.58
N GLY A 10 0.00 -8.48 1.05
CA GLY A 10 -0.36 -8.38 2.47
C GLY A 10 0.83 -8.12 3.40
N CYS A 11 1.92 -7.56 2.87
CA CYS A 11 3.12 -7.28 3.64
C CYS A 11 2.96 -5.97 4.42
N PRO A 12 3.31 -5.92 5.71
CA PRO A 12 3.26 -4.68 6.46
C PRO A 12 4.23 -3.67 5.87
N PHE A 13 3.79 -2.42 5.71
CA PHE A 13 4.67 -1.31 5.29
C PHE A 13 5.77 -1.01 6.31
N ARG A 14 5.53 -1.41 7.57
CA ARG A 14 6.46 -1.26 8.68
C ARG A 14 6.97 -2.59 9.22
N GLY A 15 8.22 -2.58 9.63
CA GLY A 15 9.01 -3.69 10.10
C GLY A 15 9.64 -3.31 11.43
N HIS A 16 10.16 -4.31 12.13
CA HIS A 16 10.63 -4.12 13.49
C HIS A 16 12.01 -3.43 13.57
N ASN A 17 12.77 -3.43 12.48
CA ASN A 17 14.15 -2.96 12.47
C ASN A 17 14.49 -2.17 11.19
N GLU A 18 14.43 -0.84 11.26
CA GLU A 18 14.83 0.09 10.19
C GLU A 18 16.34 0.48 10.27
N SER A 19 17.11 -0.13 11.18
CA SER A 19 18.52 0.26 11.38
C SER A 19 19.39 -0.01 10.15
N LEU A 20 20.48 0.76 10.03
CA LEU A 20 21.41 0.65 8.91
C LEU A 20 22.02 -0.76 8.79
N ASN A 21 22.12 -1.47 9.91
CA ASN A 21 22.75 -2.80 9.99
C ASN A 21 21.76 -3.95 9.74
N SER A 22 20.47 -3.66 9.54
CA SER A 22 19.50 -4.71 9.22
C SER A 22 19.69 -5.19 7.77
N LEU A 23 19.72 -6.51 7.59
CA LEU A 23 19.73 -7.17 6.28
C LEU A 23 18.43 -6.92 5.49
N ASN A 24 17.34 -6.62 6.19
CA ASN A 24 16.04 -6.27 5.63
C ASN A 24 15.52 -5.06 6.42
N ARG A 25 15.80 -3.85 5.93
CA ARG A 25 15.52 -2.60 6.65
C ARG A 25 14.07 -2.19 6.52
N ASP A 26 13.12 -3.12 6.71
CA ASP A 26 11.70 -2.90 6.48
C ASP A 26 11.28 -2.95 5.01
N ASN A 27 10.10 -3.50 4.77
CA ASN A 27 9.51 -3.77 3.47
C ASN A 27 9.39 -2.49 2.63
N PHE A 28 9.02 -1.35 3.22
CA PHE A 28 8.93 -0.09 2.50
C PHE A 28 10.31 0.40 2.03
N LEU A 29 11.33 0.33 2.89
CA LEU A 29 12.67 0.78 2.52
C LEU A 29 13.29 -0.16 1.48
N GLU A 30 13.15 -1.47 1.62
CA GLU A 30 13.63 -2.42 0.61
C GLU A 30 12.93 -2.23 -0.73
N MET A 31 11.62 -1.95 -0.71
CA MET A 31 10.86 -1.61 -1.90
C MET A 31 11.31 -0.28 -2.53
N VAL A 32 11.62 0.74 -1.73
CA VAL A 32 12.20 2.01 -2.22
C VAL A 32 13.59 1.77 -2.83
N LYS A 33 14.46 0.97 -2.18
CA LYS A 33 15.76 0.55 -2.75
C LYS A 33 15.60 -0.17 -4.08
N LEU A 34 14.66 -1.11 -4.16
CA LEU A 34 14.38 -1.86 -5.37
C LEU A 34 13.89 -0.92 -6.49
N LEU A 35 12.97 -0.01 -6.20
CA LEU A 35 12.51 0.99 -7.18
C LEU A 35 13.65 1.90 -7.64
N ALA A 36 14.51 2.34 -6.71
CA ALA A 36 15.67 3.16 -7.03
C ALA A 36 16.68 2.42 -7.91
N SER A 37 16.81 1.09 -7.81
CA SER A 37 17.71 0.32 -8.69
C SER A 37 17.33 0.37 -10.18
N TYR A 38 16.08 0.73 -10.52
CA TYR A 38 15.63 0.84 -11.91
C TYR A 38 15.99 2.18 -12.58
N SER A 39 16.45 3.19 -11.83
CA SER A 39 16.83 4.49 -12.38
C SER A 39 18.08 5.01 -11.67
N LYS A 40 19.15 5.26 -12.45
CA LYS A 40 20.41 5.79 -11.90
C LYS A 40 20.18 7.12 -11.18
N ASP A 41 19.42 8.01 -11.79
CA ASP A 41 19.09 9.32 -11.22
C ASP A 41 18.35 9.21 -9.89
N VAL A 42 17.40 8.28 -9.79
CA VAL A 42 16.66 8.03 -8.53
C VAL A 42 17.56 7.42 -7.46
N ARG A 43 18.46 6.50 -7.84
CA ARG A 43 19.42 5.89 -6.92
C ARG A 43 20.34 6.91 -6.25
N GLU A 44 20.74 7.94 -6.98
CA GLU A 44 21.66 8.97 -6.50
C GLU A 44 21.04 9.96 -5.51
N VAL A 45 19.72 9.98 -5.37
CA VAL A 45 19.02 10.96 -4.50
C VAL A 45 18.17 10.32 -3.40
N VAL A 46 18.16 9.00 -3.29
CA VAL A 46 17.27 8.24 -2.41
C VAL A 46 18.04 7.61 -1.24
N LEU A 47 17.39 7.55 -0.07
CA LEU A 47 17.90 6.95 1.17
C LEU A 47 19.22 7.58 1.64
N GLU A 48 20.32 6.83 1.62
CA GLU A 48 21.64 7.26 2.09
C GLU A 48 22.30 8.27 1.16
N ASN A 49 21.89 8.30 -0.13
CA ASN A 49 22.42 9.23 -1.12
C ASN A 49 21.64 10.56 -1.17
N SER A 50 20.58 10.72 -0.36
CA SER A 50 19.82 11.96 -0.33
C SER A 50 20.70 13.12 0.16
N PRO A 51 20.75 14.26 -0.56
CA PRO A 51 21.64 15.37 -0.22
C PRO A 51 21.30 16.08 1.11
N ARG A 52 20.23 15.67 1.80
CA ARG A 52 19.76 16.24 3.09
C ARG A 52 19.09 15.18 3.96
N ASN A 53 18.55 15.61 5.12
CA ASN A 53 17.64 14.81 5.97
C ASN A 53 16.29 14.47 5.29
N GLU A 54 16.16 14.62 3.96
CA GLU A 54 14.97 14.30 3.16
C GLU A 54 14.83 12.79 2.94
N LYS A 55 14.84 12.06 4.05
CA LYS A 55 14.50 10.66 4.03
C LYS A 55 12.99 10.57 3.97
N TYR A 56 12.44 10.10 2.85
CA TYR A 56 11.05 9.62 2.73
C TYR A 56 10.71 8.46 3.69
N THR A 57 11.64 8.13 4.59
CA THR A 57 11.56 7.09 5.60
C THR A 57 10.90 7.59 6.87
N SER A 58 10.71 8.90 7.08
CA SER A 58 10.07 9.38 8.29
C SER A 58 8.65 8.82 8.41
N SER A 59 8.21 8.60 9.66
CA SER A 59 6.88 8.05 9.92
C SER A 59 5.76 8.87 9.29
N ASP A 60 5.95 10.18 9.24
CA ASP A 60 4.94 11.13 8.78
C ASP A 60 4.88 11.16 7.26
N VAL A 61 6.04 11.11 6.59
CA VAL A 61 6.09 11.00 5.13
C VAL A 61 5.53 9.65 4.65
N GLN A 62 5.83 8.55 5.34
CA GLN A 62 5.23 7.25 5.03
C GLN A 62 3.69 7.29 5.16
N LYS A 63 3.17 7.91 6.23
CA LYS A 63 1.72 8.08 6.44
C LYS A 63 1.10 8.95 5.35
N GLU A 64 1.76 10.04 4.96
CA GLU A 64 1.30 10.92 3.90
C GLU A 64 1.25 10.19 2.55
N ILE A 65 2.31 9.46 2.19
CA ILE A 65 2.34 8.62 0.99
C ILE A 65 1.20 7.59 1.01
N LEU A 66 0.99 6.91 2.15
CA LEU A 66 -0.10 5.95 2.31
C LEU A 66 -1.47 6.63 2.14
N SER A 67 -1.65 7.82 2.70
CA SER A 67 -2.87 8.62 2.56
C SER A 67 -3.13 9.00 1.09
N ILE A 68 -2.11 9.47 0.38
CA ILE A 68 -2.21 9.81 -1.05
C ILE A 68 -2.58 8.57 -1.88
N ILE A 69 -1.97 7.42 -1.60
CA ILE A 69 -2.28 6.16 -2.28
C ILE A 69 -3.72 5.75 -1.98
N ALA A 70 -4.14 5.78 -0.71
CA ALA A 70 -5.49 5.46 -0.29
C ALA A 70 -6.52 6.36 -1.01
N GLN A 71 -6.28 7.67 -1.05
CA GLN A 71 -7.14 8.61 -1.78
C GLN A 71 -7.19 8.32 -3.29
N LYS A 72 -6.06 8.01 -3.93
CA LYS A 72 -6.02 7.64 -5.36
C LYS A 72 -6.78 6.34 -5.63
N VAL A 73 -6.62 5.33 -4.77
CA VAL A 73 -7.37 4.06 -4.88
C VAL A 73 -8.85 4.32 -4.69
N GLN A 74 -9.27 5.05 -3.64
CA GLN A 74 -10.68 5.40 -3.41
C GLN A 74 -11.28 6.17 -4.58
N LYS A 75 -10.55 7.13 -5.15
CA LYS A 75 -10.98 7.87 -6.34
C LYS A 75 -11.14 6.94 -7.54
N SER A 76 -10.16 6.08 -7.82
CA SER A 76 -10.23 5.10 -8.91
C SER A 76 -11.40 4.14 -8.75
N VAL A 77 -11.67 3.65 -7.54
CA VAL A 77 -12.80 2.77 -7.25
C VAL A 77 -14.13 3.51 -7.46
N ARG A 78 -14.23 4.77 -6.99
CA ARG A 78 -15.41 5.60 -7.21
C ARG A 78 -15.68 5.86 -8.69
N GLU A 79 -14.63 6.15 -9.46
CA GLU A 79 -14.72 6.31 -10.91
C GLU A 79 -15.12 5.00 -11.63
N GLU A 80 -14.63 3.85 -11.16
CA GLU A 80 -14.96 2.55 -11.74
C GLU A 80 -16.41 2.12 -11.48
N ILE A 81 -16.94 2.44 -10.29
CA ILE A 81 -18.35 2.22 -9.96
C ILE A 81 -19.24 3.22 -10.70
N GLY A 82 -18.82 4.48 -10.77
CA GLY A 82 -19.62 5.55 -11.38
C GLY A 82 -21.02 5.64 -10.76
N ASN A 83 -22.04 5.55 -11.61
CA ASN A 83 -23.45 5.54 -11.21
C ASN A 83 -24.06 4.11 -11.15
N SER A 84 -23.22 3.07 -11.22
CA SER A 84 -23.70 1.69 -11.19
C SER A 84 -24.23 1.31 -9.81
N LYS A 85 -25.18 0.37 -9.81
CA LYS A 85 -25.60 -0.30 -8.57
C LYS A 85 -24.43 -1.08 -7.98
N TYR A 86 -24.23 -0.94 -6.68
CA TYR A 86 -23.24 -1.67 -5.92
C TYR A 86 -23.87 -2.32 -4.68
N CYS A 87 -23.20 -3.33 -4.15
CA CYS A 87 -23.52 -4.03 -2.93
C CYS A 87 -22.25 -4.11 -2.08
N ILE A 88 -22.38 -3.87 -0.78
CA ILE A 88 -21.32 -4.06 0.19
C ILE A 88 -21.64 -5.36 0.92
N MET A 89 -20.71 -6.31 0.88
CA MET A 89 -20.75 -7.51 1.72
C MET A 89 -19.72 -7.34 2.82
N VAL A 90 -20.10 -7.74 4.03
CA VAL A 90 -19.22 -7.71 5.19
C VAL A 90 -19.18 -9.13 5.73
N ASP A 91 -17.97 -9.65 5.91
CA ASP A 91 -17.74 -10.96 6.50
C ASP A 91 -16.85 -10.79 7.73
N GLU A 92 -17.21 -11.46 8.82
CA GLU A 92 -16.49 -11.39 10.09
C GLU A 92 -16.01 -12.80 10.46
N ALA A 93 -14.70 -12.94 10.66
CA ALA A 93 -14.08 -14.19 11.03
C ALA A 93 -13.12 -13.99 12.20
N ARG A 94 -13.22 -14.88 13.18
CA ARG A 94 -12.35 -14.86 14.35
C ARG A 94 -11.02 -15.54 14.04
N ASP A 95 -9.91 -14.84 14.29
CA ASP A 95 -8.58 -15.40 14.14
C ASP A 95 -8.14 -16.26 15.36
N LYS A 96 -6.99 -16.92 15.25
CA LYS A 96 -6.42 -17.76 16.32
C LYS A 96 -6.15 -16.99 17.62
N SER A 97 -5.98 -15.67 17.55
CA SER A 97 -5.77 -14.78 18.70
C SER A 97 -7.07 -14.30 19.33
N LYS A 98 -8.21 -14.86 18.91
CA LYS A 98 -9.56 -14.49 19.36
C LYS A 98 -9.98 -13.08 18.97
N LYS A 99 -9.28 -12.45 18.02
CA LYS A 99 -9.65 -11.16 17.45
C LYS A 99 -10.55 -11.36 16.26
N GLU A 100 -11.58 -10.54 16.16
CA GLU A 100 -12.46 -10.50 15.01
C GLU A 100 -11.75 -9.75 13.87
N GLN A 101 -11.73 -10.37 12.69
CA GLN A 101 -11.23 -9.80 11.45
C GLN A 101 -12.44 -9.58 10.54
N MET A 102 -12.65 -8.33 10.11
CA MET A 102 -13.77 -7.97 9.25
C MET A 102 -13.25 -7.68 7.84
N ALA A 103 -13.72 -8.45 6.86
CA ALA A 103 -13.46 -8.22 5.45
C ALA A 103 -14.63 -7.45 4.84
N ILE A 104 -14.32 -6.40 4.06
CA ILE A 104 -15.33 -5.62 3.35
C ILE A 104 -15.17 -5.85 1.86
N VAL A 105 -16.23 -6.34 1.22
CA VAL A 105 -16.23 -6.66 -0.20
C VAL A 105 -17.22 -5.76 -0.93
N LEU A 106 -16.72 -5.00 -1.89
CA LEU A 106 -17.53 -4.14 -2.74
C LEU A 106 -17.80 -4.83 -4.08
N ARG A 107 -19.06 -5.14 -4.37
CA ARG A 107 -19.51 -5.71 -5.63
C ARG A 107 -20.29 -4.68 -6.44
N PHE A 108 -19.98 -4.52 -7.72
CA PHE A 108 -20.69 -3.57 -8.59
C PHE A 108 -20.76 -4.09 -10.02
N VAL A 109 -21.73 -3.59 -10.78
CA VAL A 109 -21.87 -3.94 -12.20
C VAL A 109 -21.07 -2.95 -13.05
N ASN A 110 -20.16 -3.46 -13.87
CA ASN A 110 -19.38 -2.68 -14.83
C ASN A 110 -19.51 -3.32 -16.21
N LYS A 111 -20.12 -2.60 -17.17
CA LYS A 111 -20.32 -3.06 -18.55
C LYS A 111 -20.96 -4.46 -18.65
N GLY A 112 -21.97 -4.72 -17.83
CA GLY A 112 -22.67 -6.01 -17.79
C GLY A 112 -21.95 -7.14 -17.05
N LEU A 113 -20.73 -6.91 -16.53
CA LEU A 113 -20.00 -7.86 -15.71
C LEU A 113 -20.05 -7.44 -14.23
N ILE A 114 -20.19 -8.43 -13.35
CA ILE A 114 -20.06 -8.20 -11.91
C ILE A 114 -18.57 -8.14 -11.57
N ARG A 115 -18.13 -7.02 -11.00
CA ARG A 115 -16.78 -6.84 -10.47
C ARG A 115 -16.81 -6.88 -8.94
N THR A 116 -15.75 -7.43 -8.37
CA THR A 116 -15.57 -7.56 -6.91
C THR A 116 -14.25 -6.90 -6.53
N LEU A 117 -14.28 -6.01 -5.54
CA LEU A 117 -13.10 -5.42 -4.91
C LEU A 117 -13.06 -5.87 -3.45
N LEU A 118 -11.95 -6.49 -3.05
CA LEU A 118 -11.68 -6.89 -1.67
C LEU A 118 -10.88 -5.78 -0.97
N HIS A 119 -11.34 -5.39 0.21
CA HIS A 119 -10.61 -4.51 1.12
C HIS A 119 -10.44 -5.17 2.50
#